data_AF-A0A4S4D4Y8-F1
#
_entry.id   AF-A0A4S4D4Y8-F1
#
_cell.length_a   1.000
_cell.length_b   1.000
_cell.length_c   1.000
_cell.angle_alpha   90.00
_cell.angle_beta   90.00
_cell.angle_gamma   90.00
#
_symmetry.space_group_name_H-M   'P 1'
#
loop_
_entity.id
_entity.type
_entity.pdbx_description
1 polymer ?
#
loop_
_entity_poly.entity_id
_entity_poly.type
_entity_poly.pdbx_seq_one_letter_code
_entity_poly.pdbx_strand_id
1 'polypeptide(L)'
;MEEENSSFNDTTRRLSMHMHYCSMDKVMESIIKSPVHAIFLFQMGELPKKPLLGTLAANFKLLKTLDLQDAPLDQLHEEVGNLFLLRYLSIRNTKGGIGGLEELQSLWFVETNDGLIKELEKLRQLRKLGITKLEREHGRALCAAIEKMIYLKHLSVWASGADEILDLQYISSPPQYLPCLELVGHLEKLPE
;
A
#
# COMPACT_ATOMS: atom_id res chain seq x y z
N MET A 1 31.48 28.29 17.14
CA MET A 1 30.21 27.52 17.21
C MET A 1 29.92 27.10 15.79
N GLU A 2 30.30 25.87 15.46
CA GLU A 2 29.99 25.28 14.16
C GLU A 2 28.52 24.87 14.21
N GLU A 3 27.69 25.50 13.37
CA GLU A 3 26.38 24.95 13.02
C GLU A 3 26.63 23.68 12.22
N GLU A 4 26.43 22.52 12.86
CA GLU A 4 26.24 21.27 12.14
C GLU A 4 24.93 21.36 11.35
N ASN A 5 25.01 21.98 10.17
CA ASN A 5 24.04 21.77 9.11
C ASN A 5 24.14 20.30 8.69
N SER A 6 23.35 19.42 9.32
CA SER A 6 23.10 18.10 8.79
C SER A 6 22.20 18.23 7.55
N SER A 7 22.75 18.80 6.46
CA SER A 7 22.03 18.89 5.20
C SER A 7 21.87 17.48 4.68
N PHE A 8 20.64 16.97 4.72
CA PHE A 8 20.30 15.75 4.04
C PHE A 8 20.64 15.94 2.57
N ASN A 9 21.62 15.18 2.07
CA ASN A 9 22.23 15.36 0.76
C ASN A 9 21.17 15.50 -0.36
N ASP A 10 21.23 16.59 -1.13
CA ASP A 10 20.32 16.93 -2.23
C ASP A 10 20.22 15.86 -3.33
N THR A 11 21.12 14.88 -3.32
CA THR A 11 21.12 13.76 -4.27
C THR A 11 20.35 12.53 -3.76
N THR A 12 19.90 12.51 -2.50
CA THR A 12 19.19 11.37 -1.92
C THR A 12 17.80 11.23 -2.49
N ARG A 13 17.55 10.14 -3.24
CA ARG A 13 16.23 9.85 -3.86
C ARG A 13 15.43 8.76 -3.17
N ARG A 14 16.10 7.96 -2.33
CA ARG A 14 15.51 6.85 -1.60
C ARG A 14 15.90 6.97 -0.13
N LEU A 15 14.90 6.92 0.73
CA LEU A 15 15.06 6.94 2.19
C LEU A 15 14.47 5.65 2.76
N SER A 16 15.25 4.99 3.61
CA SER A 16 14.82 3.79 4.33
C SER A 16 15.13 3.98 5.80
N MET A 17 14.15 3.77 6.65
CA MET A 17 14.28 4.08 8.06
C MET A 17 13.60 3.03 8.93
N HIS A 18 14.31 2.63 9.99
CA HIS A 18 13.73 1.89 11.11
C HIS A 18 13.28 2.89 12.18
N MET A 19 11.97 2.98 12.40
CA MET A 19 11.36 4.04 13.20
C MET A 19 11.72 3.96 14.70
N HIS A 20 12.19 2.81 15.19
CA HIS A 20 12.60 2.62 16.59
C HIS A 20 13.80 3.49 17.00
N TYR A 21 14.64 3.92 16.06
CA TYR A 21 15.91 4.58 16.37
C TYR A 21 15.95 6.07 16.00
N CYS A 22 14.82 6.65 15.59
CA CYS A 22 14.82 8.00 15.03
C CYS A 22 13.72 8.89 15.59
N SER A 23 14.08 10.11 15.97
CA SER A 23 13.12 11.19 16.23
C SER A 23 12.52 11.64 14.91
N MET A 24 11.25 11.30 14.69
CA MET A 24 10.56 11.60 13.45
C MET A 24 10.51 13.10 13.16
N ASP A 25 10.23 13.94 14.17
CA ASP A 25 10.16 15.39 13.98
C ASP A 25 11.49 15.92 13.38
N LYS A 26 12.64 15.50 13.93
CA LYS A 26 13.97 15.89 13.44
C LYS A 26 14.28 15.36 12.04
N VAL A 27 13.89 14.11 11.78
CA VAL A 27 14.09 13.52 10.44
C VAL A 27 13.30 14.32 9.43
N MET A 28 12.00 14.52 9.68
CA MET A 28 11.10 15.23 8.79
C MET A 28 11.62 16.64 8.50
N GLU A 29 12.06 17.38 9.51
CA GLU A 29 12.71 18.70 9.33
C GLU A 29 13.88 18.65 8.34
N SER A 30 14.72 17.61 8.43
CA SER A 30 15.88 17.44 7.55
C SER A 30 15.52 16.99 6.13
N ILE A 31 14.41 16.27 5.93
CA ILE A 31 14.05 15.68 4.64
C ILE A 31 13.01 16.46 3.83
N ILE A 32 12.31 17.43 4.42
CA ILE A 32 11.26 18.23 3.74
C ILE A 32 11.77 18.91 2.45
N LYS A 33 13.05 19.29 2.40
CA LYS A 33 13.67 19.94 1.23
C LYS A 33 14.35 18.94 0.27
N SER A 34 14.35 17.65 0.62
CA SER A 34 15.03 16.62 -0.15
C SER A 34 14.15 16.11 -1.28
N PRO A 35 14.70 15.84 -2.47
CA PRO A 35 13.90 15.49 -3.62
C PRO A 35 13.67 13.96 -3.69
N VAL A 36 13.26 13.40 -2.56
CA VAL A 36 13.03 11.97 -2.32
C VAL A 36 11.82 11.49 -3.12
N HIS A 37 11.98 10.35 -3.78
CA HIS A 37 10.94 9.69 -4.56
C HIS A 37 10.49 8.36 -3.95
N ALA A 38 11.25 7.79 -3.01
CA ALA A 38 10.92 6.53 -2.38
C ALA A 38 11.22 6.57 -0.88
N ILE A 39 10.22 6.23 -0.06
CA ILE A 39 10.32 6.18 1.39
C ILE A 39 9.88 4.79 1.86
N PHE A 40 10.71 4.16 2.68
CA PHE A 40 10.45 2.89 3.34
C PHE A 40 10.52 3.09 4.85
N LEU A 41 9.41 2.90 5.54
CA LEU A 41 9.31 3.06 6.98
C LEU A 41 9.02 1.70 7.60
N PHE A 42 10.00 1.14 8.32
CA PHE A 42 9.88 -0.16 8.97
C PHE A 42 9.75 0.05 10.48
N GLN A 43 8.75 -0.56 11.12
CA GLN A 43 8.54 -0.42 12.56
C GLN A 43 8.09 -1.70 13.27
N MET A 44 8.58 -1.83 14.51
CA MET A 44 7.95 -2.57 15.62
C MET A 44 7.81 -1.55 16.77
N GLY A 45 6.59 -1.23 17.24
CA GLY A 45 6.32 -0.28 18.35
C GLY A 45 5.52 0.99 17.94
N GLU A 46 5.11 1.85 18.86
CA GLU A 46 4.15 2.97 18.62
C GLU A 46 4.60 4.05 17.61
N LEU A 47 3.71 4.52 16.74
CA LEU A 47 3.94 5.67 15.86
C LEU A 47 3.88 7.00 16.62
N PRO A 48 4.58 8.05 16.15
CA PRO A 48 4.38 9.41 16.64
C PRO A 48 2.90 9.83 16.56
N LYS A 49 2.42 10.46 17.64
CA LYS A 49 1.01 10.92 17.81
C LYS A 49 0.56 12.02 16.82
N LYS A 50 1.49 12.60 16.05
CA LYS A 50 1.16 13.56 14.98
C LYS A 50 0.90 12.80 13.68
N PRO A 51 0.07 13.32 12.75
CA PRO A 51 -0.21 12.64 11.49
C PRO A 51 1.03 12.64 10.59
N LEU A 52 1.88 11.62 10.75
CA LEU A 52 3.06 11.36 9.91
C LEU A 52 2.69 11.42 8.42
N LEU A 53 1.56 10.81 8.06
CA LEU A 53 1.06 10.74 6.69
C LEU A 53 0.66 12.10 6.13
N GLY A 54 0.05 12.98 6.94
CA GLY A 54 -0.28 14.34 6.53
C GLY A 54 0.99 15.13 6.21
N THR A 55 2.01 15.03 7.07
CA THR A 55 3.30 15.68 6.84
C THR A 55 4.03 15.09 5.62
N LEU A 56 3.99 13.77 5.42
CA LEU A 56 4.59 13.14 4.24
C LEU A 56 3.89 13.61 2.96
N ALA A 57 2.56 13.58 2.94
CA ALA A 57 1.75 14.02 1.81
C ALA A 57 1.93 15.50 1.48
N ALA A 58 2.11 16.36 2.48
CA ALA A 58 2.33 17.79 2.29
C ALA A 58 3.68 18.09 1.64
N ASN A 59 4.74 17.36 2.02
CA ASN A 59 6.11 17.73 1.68
C ASN A 59 6.71 16.90 0.52
N PHE A 60 6.30 15.64 0.32
CA PHE A 60 6.88 14.75 -0.69
C PHE A 60 5.99 14.59 -1.92
N LYS A 61 5.69 15.69 -2.62
CA LYS A 61 4.83 15.66 -3.82
C LYS A 61 5.37 14.80 -4.97
N LEU A 62 6.68 14.54 -4.98
CA LEU A 62 7.33 13.69 -5.97
C LEU A 62 7.40 12.19 -5.58
N LEU A 63 6.83 11.81 -4.43
CA LEU A 63 6.91 10.45 -3.91
C LEU A 63 6.19 9.46 -4.85
N LYS A 64 6.92 8.41 -5.24
CA LYS A 64 6.44 7.31 -6.09
C LYS A 64 6.28 6.00 -5.34
N THR A 65 7.02 5.83 -4.25
CA THR A 65 7.04 4.59 -3.46
C THR A 65 6.92 4.93 -1.99
N LEU A 66 5.92 4.34 -1.34
CA LEU A 66 5.70 4.43 0.09
C LEU A 66 5.50 3.02 0.64
N ASP A 67 6.38 2.57 1.50
CA ASP A 67 6.23 1.30 2.22
C ASP A 67 6.00 1.59 3.70
N LEU A 68 4.85 1.14 4.20
CA LEU A 68 4.36 1.29 5.57
C LEU A 68 4.11 -0.08 6.19
N GLN A 69 4.77 -1.14 5.69
CA GLN A 69 4.65 -2.47 6.25
C GLN A 69 4.91 -2.46 7.76
N ASP A 70 3.95 -3.00 8.52
CA ASP A 70 3.99 -3.10 9.98
C ASP A 70 4.04 -1.74 10.70
N ALA A 71 3.75 -0.65 10.00
CA ALA A 71 3.55 0.66 10.61
C ALA A 71 2.25 0.63 11.43
N PRO A 72 2.28 0.90 12.75
CA PRO A 72 1.08 0.89 13.60
C PRO A 72 0.22 2.14 13.40
N LEU A 73 -0.31 2.32 12.19
CA LEU A 73 -1.23 3.41 11.90
C LEU A 73 -2.65 2.93 12.23
N ASP A 74 -3.36 3.71 13.05
CA ASP A 74 -4.78 3.51 13.31
C ASP A 74 -5.60 3.62 12.01
N GLN A 75 -5.19 4.54 11.13
CA GLN A 75 -5.76 4.73 9.80
C GLN A 75 -4.74 5.36 8.83
N LEU A 76 -4.69 4.87 7.59
CA LEU A 76 -4.15 5.60 6.45
C LEU A 76 -5.00 6.85 6.23
N HIS A 77 -4.41 8.01 6.48
CA HIS A 77 -5.07 9.31 6.43
C HIS A 77 -5.37 9.71 4.96
N GLU A 78 -6.47 10.46 4.73
CA GLU A 78 -6.97 10.76 3.38
C GLU A 78 -5.96 11.53 2.50
N GLU A 79 -5.06 12.28 3.12
CA GLU A 79 -4.03 13.09 2.46
C GLU A 79 -2.98 12.25 1.75
N VAL A 80 -2.88 10.94 2.04
CA VAL A 80 -2.07 10.03 1.21
C VAL A 80 -2.57 10.07 -0.24
N GLY A 81 -3.88 10.32 -0.46
CA GLY A 81 -4.49 10.62 -1.76
C GLY A 81 -3.87 11.81 -2.50
N ASN A 82 -3.24 12.75 -1.78
CA ASN A 82 -2.56 13.91 -2.38
C ASN A 82 -1.20 13.56 -3.00
N LEU A 83 -0.70 12.34 -2.82
CA LEU A 83 0.52 11.85 -3.46
C LEU A 83 0.21 11.36 -4.87
N PHE A 84 -0.10 12.29 -5.78
CA PHE A 84 -0.54 11.98 -7.15
C PHE A 84 0.51 11.23 -8.00
N LEU A 85 1.80 11.26 -7.61
CA LEU A 85 2.85 10.46 -8.25
C LEU A 85 3.04 9.08 -7.61
N LEU A 86 2.32 8.75 -6.54
CA LEU A 86 2.47 7.48 -5.83
C LEU A 86 2.05 6.33 -6.75
N ARG A 87 3.01 5.47 -7.07
CA ARG A 87 2.79 4.29 -7.91
C ARG A 87 2.91 2.98 -7.12
N TYR A 88 3.55 2.99 -5.96
CA TYR A 88 3.70 1.82 -5.08
C TYR A 88 3.31 2.17 -3.65
N LEU A 89 2.40 1.39 -3.09
CA LEU A 89 2.00 1.43 -1.69
C LEU A 89 2.00 0.01 -1.09
N SER A 90 2.57 -0.13 0.10
CA SER A 90 2.51 -1.33 0.94
C SER A 90 2.02 -0.94 2.32
N ILE A 91 0.95 -1.59 2.81
CA ILE A 91 0.21 -1.22 4.04
C ILE A 91 -0.15 -2.45 4.89
N ARG A 92 0.77 -3.42 4.93
CA ARG A 92 0.58 -4.66 5.73
C ARG A 92 0.31 -4.31 7.20
N ASN A 93 -0.72 -4.95 7.78
CA ASN A 93 -1.17 -4.72 9.16
C ASN A 93 -1.58 -3.26 9.45
N THR A 94 -1.93 -2.49 8.42
CA THR A 94 -2.36 -1.10 8.56
C THR A 94 -3.84 -0.97 8.16
N LYS A 95 -4.64 -0.28 8.98
CA LYS A 95 -6.02 0.05 8.63
C LYS A 95 -6.06 1.35 7.83
N GLY A 96 -7.04 1.56 6.95
CA GLY A 96 -7.33 2.89 6.40
C GLY A 96 -7.80 2.95 4.95
N GLY A 97 -8.04 4.19 4.51
CA GLY A 97 -8.69 4.48 3.25
C GLY A 97 -7.68 4.65 2.10
N ILE A 98 -7.77 3.78 1.09
CA ILE A 98 -7.03 3.85 -0.17
C ILE A 98 -7.86 4.48 -1.30
N GLY A 99 -9.15 4.74 -1.08
CA GLY A 99 -10.09 5.14 -2.13
C GLY A 99 -9.79 6.47 -2.87
N GLY A 100 -8.88 7.30 -2.36
CA GLY A 100 -8.41 8.53 -3.03
C GLY A 100 -7.18 8.33 -3.93
N LEU A 101 -6.64 7.12 -4.02
CA LEU A 101 -5.39 6.81 -4.72
C LEU A 101 -5.62 6.33 -6.17
N GLU A 102 -6.49 6.99 -6.93
CA GLU A 102 -6.96 6.50 -8.25
C GLU A 102 -5.83 6.27 -9.27
N GLU A 103 -4.70 6.96 -9.13
CA GLU A 103 -3.48 6.84 -9.95
C GLU A 103 -2.52 5.72 -9.52
N LEU A 104 -2.83 5.00 -8.43
CA LEU A 104 -1.96 3.96 -7.89
C LEU A 104 -1.80 2.80 -8.87
N GLN A 105 -0.56 2.33 -9.05
CA GLN A 105 -0.25 1.24 -9.99
C GLN A 105 0.16 -0.06 -9.31
N SER A 106 0.58 -0.02 -8.05
CA SER A 106 1.00 -1.19 -7.27
C SER A 106 0.54 -1.02 -5.84
N LEU A 107 -0.25 -1.99 -5.38
CA LEU A 107 -0.75 -2.07 -4.03
C LEU A 107 -0.45 -3.46 -3.47
N TRP A 108 0.28 -3.55 -2.37
CA TRP A 108 0.77 -4.81 -1.84
C TRP A 108 0.42 -5.01 -0.36
N PHE A 109 0.22 -6.29 -0.01
CA PHE A 109 0.02 -6.79 1.35
C PHE A 109 -1.19 -6.19 2.06
N VAL A 110 -2.32 -6.08 1.35
CA VAL A 110 -3.54 -5.49 1.91
C VAL A 110 -4.45 -6.58 2.46
N GLU A 111 -4.95 -6.37 3.67
CA GLU A 111 -5.94 -7.25 4.30
C GLU A 111 -7.36 -6.79 3.98
N THR A 112 -8.17 -7.69 3.43
CA THR A 112 -9.53 -7.37 2.99
C THR A 112 -10.50 -7.18 4.15
N ASN A 113 -11.35 -6.18 4.03
CA ASN A 113 -12.59 -6.00 4.79
C ASN A 113 -13.61 -5.29 3.87
N ASP A 114 -14.89 -5.27 4.25
CA ASP A 114 -15.97 -4.65 3.47
C ASP A 114 -15.68 -3.22 3.00
N GLY A 115 -15.11 -2.39 3.87
CA GLY A 115 -14.77 -1.01 3.54
C GLY A 115 -13.68 -0.91 2.48
N LEU A 116 -12.63 -1.71 2.64
CA LEU A 116 -11.49 -1.73 1.73
C LEU A 116 -11.88 -2.22 0.33
N ILE A 117 -12.69 -3.28 0.22
CA ILE A 117 -13.08 -3.83 -1.08
C ILE A 117 -13.84 -2.80 -1.90
N LYS A 118 -14.73 -2.03 -1.26
CA LYS A 118 -15.45 -0.92 -1.91
C LYS A 118 -14.50 0.16 -2.44
N GLU A 119 -13.39 0.39 -1.76
CA GLU A 119 -12.39 1.36 -2.19
C GLU A 119 -11.48 0.83 -3.30
N LEU A 120 -11.16 -0.47 -3.31
CA LEU A 120 -10.43 -1.12 -4.40
C LEU A 120 -11.09 -0.89 -5.76
N GLU A 121 -12.42 -0.81 -5.80
CA GLU A 121 -13.18 -0.54 -7.04
C GLU A 121 -12.85 0.82 -7.69
N LYS A 122 -12.30 1.76 -6.91
CA LYS A 122 -11.89 3.09 -7.40
C LYS A 122 -10.50 3.07 -8.04
N LEU A 123 -9.69 2.05 -7.75
CA LEU A 123 -8.28 1.98 -8.14
C LEU A 123 -8.09 1.38 -9.54
N ARG A 124 -8.60 2.08 -10.55
CA ARG A 124 -8.67 1.58 -11.92
C ARG A 124 -7.33 1.55 -12.67
N GLN A 125 -6.31 2.24 -12.16
CA GLN A 125 -4.96 2.26 -12.73
C GLN A 125 -4.04 1.16 -12.19
N LEU A 126 -4.54 0.28 -11.30
CA LEU A 126 -3.74 -0.78 -10.71
C LEU A 126 -3.21 -1.75 -11.77
N ARG A 127 -1.92 -2.07 -11.62
CA ARG A 127 -1.18 -3.04 -12.41
C ARG A 127 -0.68 -4.22 -11.58
N LYS A 128 -0.52 -4.02 -10.27
CA LYS A 128 -0.11 -5.06 -9.32
C LYS A 128 -0.97 -4.96 -8.07
N LEU A 129 -1.58 -6.05 -7.67
CA LEU A 129 -2.39 -6.15 -6.46
C LEU A 129 -1.95 -7.38 -5.65
N GLY A 130 -1.57 -7.16 -4.40
CA GLY A 130 -1.28 -8.20 -3.42
C GLY A 130 -2.25 -8.14 -2.25
N ILE A 131 -3.12 -9.14 -2.14
CA ILE A 131 -4.05 -9.34 -1.04
C ILE A 131 -3.51 -10.41 -0.10
N THR A 132 -3.58 -10.13 1.19
CA THR A 132 -3.24 -11.07 2.26
C THR A 132 -4.43 -11.31 3.18
N LYS A 133 -4.47 -12.49 3.80
CA LYS A 133 -5.54 -12.88 4.71
C LYS A 133 -6.95 -12.75 4.12
N LEU A 134 -7.13 -13.15 2.87
CA LEU A 134 -8.45 -13.22 2.27
C LEU A 134 -9.31 -14.26 3.00
N GLU A 135 -10.47 -13.82 3.48
CA GLU A 135 -11.53 -14.69 3.99
C GLU A 135 -12.54 -14.98 2.87
N ARG A 136 -13.14 -16.17 2.89
CA ARG A 136 -14.06 -16.68 1.87
C ARG A 136 -15.23 -15.74 1.62
N GLU A 137 -15.76 -15.11 2.67
CA GLU A 137 -16.90 -14.17 2.57
C GLU A 137 -16.60 -12.96 1.66
N HIS A 138 -15.34 -12.55 1.60
CA HIS A 138 -14.87 -11.42 0.81
C HIS A 138 -14.53 -11.79 -0.64
N GLY A 139 -14.41 -13.08 -0.97
CA GLY A 139 -13.95 -13.55 -2.28
C GLY A 139 -14.77 -13.00 -3.45
N ARG A 140 -16.10 -13.09 -3.37
CA ARG A 140 -17.01 -12.58 -4.40
C ARG A 140 -16.89 -11.07 -4.62
N ALA A 141 -16.81 -10.31 -3.54
CA ALA A 141 -16.70 -8.86 -3.61
C ALA A 141 -15.32 -8.45 -4.17
N LEU A 142 -14.26 -9.15 -3.80
CA LEU A 142 -12.93 -8.96 -4.37
C LEU A 142 -12.92 -9.24 -5.88
N CYS A 143 -13.53 -10.33 -6.34
CA CYS A 143 -13.66 -10.63 -7.77
C CYS A 143 -14.33 -9.46 -8.53
N ALA A 144 -15.45 -8.94 -8.03
CA ALA A 144 -16.14 -7.81 -8.64
C ALA A 144 -15.29 -6.52 -8.68
N ALA A 145 -14.44 -6.30 -7.68
CA ALA A 145 -13.48 -5.19 -7.70
C ALA A 145 -12.39 -5.39 -8.76
N ILE A 146 -11.83 -6.61 -8.88
CA ILE A 146 -10.78 -6.96 -9.84
C ILE A 146 -11.26 -6.80 -11.29
N GLU A 147 -12.51 -7.12 -11.60
CA GLU A 147 -13.09 -6.94 -12.94
C GLU A 147 -13.05 -5.48 -13.42
N LYS A 148 -12.98 -4.50 -12.51
CA LYS A 148 -12.85 -3.07 -12.82
C LYS A 148 -11.40 -2.64 -13.09
N MET A 149 -10.41 -3.51 -12.84
CA MET A 149 -8.98 -3.23 -12.95
C MET A 149 -8.42 -3.70 -14.30
N ILE A 150 -8.81 -3.01 -15.39
CA ILE A 150 -8.48 -3.42 -16.76
C ILE A 150 -6.97 -3.45 -17.10
N TYR A 151 -6.13 -2.84 -16.27
CA TYR A 151 -4.67 -2.78 -16.45
C TYR A 151 -3.90 -3.73 -15.54
N LEU A 152 -4.59 -4.56 -14.75
CA LEU A 152 -3.99 -5.47 -13.78
C LEU A 152 -3.13 -6.52 -14.50
N LYS A 153 -1.87 -6.65 -14.09
CA LYS A 153 -0.87 -7.58 -14.67
C LYS A 153 -0.31 -8.59 -13.67
N HIS A 154 -0.41 -8.29 -12.38
CA HIS A 154 0.02 -9.17 -11.30
C HIS A 154 -1.07 -9.18 -10.23
N LEU A 155 -1.57 -10.36 -9.91
CA LEU A 155 -2.46 -10.60 -8.78
C LEU A 155 -1.84 -11.66 -7.87
N SER A 156 -1.64 -11.32 -6.59
CA SER A 156 -1.20 -12.25 -5.55
C SER A 156 -2.26 -12.27 -4.46
N VAL A 157 -2.83 -13.43 -4.14
CA VAL A 157 -3.91 -13.58 -3.15
C VAL A 157 -3.58 -14.70 -2.18
N TRP A 158 -3.56 -14.35 -0.89
CA TRP A 158 -3.22 -15.28 0.18
C TRP A 158 -4.43 -15.43 1.10
N ALA A 159 -4.84 -16.67 1.37
CA ALA A 159 -5.92 -16.99 2.30
C ALA A 159 -5.54 -16.60 3.75
N SER A 160 -6.54 -16.43 4.62
CA SER A 160 -6.34 -16.11 6.04
C SER A 160 -5.77 -17.27 6.86
N GLY A 161 -5.97 -18.51 6.41
CA GLY A 161 -5.48 -19.71 7.08
C GLY A 161 -5.37 -20.92 6.15
N ALA A 162 -4.81 -22.02 6.67
CA ALA A 162 -4.61 -23.25 5.91
C ALA A 162 -5.93 -23.95 5.53
N ASP A 163 -6.95 -23.83 6.38
CA ASP A 163 -8.29 -24.39 6.15
C ASP A 163 -9.22 -23.40 5.43
N GLU A 164 -8.78 -22.14 5.27
CA GLU A 164 -9.58 -21.10 4.62
C GLU A 164 -9.56 -21.30 3.11
N ILE A 165 -10.76 -21.34 2.53
CA ILE A 165 -10.92 -21.63 1.12
C ILE A 165 -10.88 -20.35 0.32
N LEU A 166 -9.96 -20.31 -0.62
CA LEU A 166 -9.75 -19.20 -1.52
C LEU A 166 -10.73 -19.29 -2.69
N ASP A 167 -11.94 -18.77 -2.48
CA ASP A 167 -13.02 -18.82 -3.47
C ASP A 167 -12.96 -17.61 -4.44
N LEU A 168 -12.30 -17.82 -5.58
CA LEU A 168 -12.18 -16.82 -6.66
C LEU A 168 -12.93 -17.23 -7.94
N GLN A 169 -13.86 -18.18 -7.86
CA GLN A 169 -14.59 -18.69 -9.04
C GLN A 169 -15.56 -17.65 -9.65
N TYR A 170 -15.71 -16.48 -9.02
CA TYR A 170 -16.66 -15.44 -9.43
C TYR A 170 -16.09 -14.43 -10.41
N ILE A 171 -14.84 -14.58 -10.86
CA ILE A 171 -14.28 -13.73 -11.91
C ILE A 171 -14.95 -14.11 -13.22
N SER A 172 -15.93 -13.31 -13.64
CA SER A 172 -16.71 -13.55 -14.86
C SER A 172 -16.04 -12.96 -16.10
N SER A 173 -15.16 -11.98 -15.91
CA SER A 173 -14.37 -11.34 -16.97
C SER A 173 -12.99 -10.97 -16.42
N PRO A 174 -12.02 -11.90 -16.42
CA PRO A 174 -10.69 -11.61 -15.92
C PRO A 174 -10.07 -10.45 -16.72
N PRO A 175 -9.23 -9.60 -16.10
CA PRO A 175 -8.49 -8.56 -16.82
C PRO A 175 -7.80 -9.16 -18.05
N GLN A 176 -7.95 -8.53 -19.22
CA GLN A 176 -7.59 -9.10 -20.53
C GLN A 176 -6.15 -9.64 -20.63
N TYR A 177 -5.25 -9.25 -19.73
CA TYR A 177 -3.89 -9.76 -19.62
C TYR A 177 -3.40 -9.78 -18.18
N LEU A 178 -3.47 -10.95 -17.51
CA LEU A 178 -2.86 -11.19 -16.20
C LEU A 178 -1.65 -12.15 -16.30
N PRO A 179 -0.44 -11.64 -16.66
CA PRO A 179 0.77 -12.47 -16.77
C PRO A 179 1.18 -13.21 -15.51
N CYS A 180 0.81 -12.71 -14.33
CA CYS A 180 1.21 -13.31 -13.06
C CYS A 180 0.00 -13.43 -12.12
N LEU A 181 -0.31 -14.67 -11.76
CA LEU A 181 -1.33 -15.04 -10.79
C LEU A 181 -0.67 -15.94 -9.74
N GLU A 182 -0.63 -15.45 -8.50
CA GLU A 182 -0.11 -16.19 -7.35
C GLU A 182 -1.26 -16.42 -6.36
N LEU A 183 -1.57 -17.69 -6.10
CA LEU A 183 -2.62 -18.07 -5.16
C LEU A 183 -2.00 -18.92 -4.05
N VAL A 184 -2.16 -18.48 -2.80
CA VAL A 184 -1.60 -19.16 -1.62
C VAL A 184 -2.73 -19.48 -0.66
N GLY A 185 -3.11 -20.74 -0.55
CA GLY A 185 -4.20 -21.19 0.32
C GLY A 185 -4.88 -22.47 -0.19
N HIS A 186 -5.96 -22.87 0.46
CA HIS A 186 -6.75 -24.01 0.00
C HIS A 186 -7.65 -23.60 -1.18
N LEU A 187 -7.42 -24.19 -2.35
CA LEU A 187 -8.23 -23.96 -3.56
C LEU A 187 -9.11 -25.19 -3.82
N GLU A 188 -10.42 -24.98 -3.97
CA GLU A 188 -11.32 -26.03 -4.45
C GLU A 188 -11.27 -26.15 -5.99
N LYS A 189 -11.13 -25.02 -6.68
CA LYS A 189 -11.07 -24.91 -8.15
C LYS A 189 -10.16 -23.76 -8.55
N LEU A 190 -9.55 -23.87 -9.73
CA LEU A 190 -8.86 -22.74 -10.35
C LEU A 190 -9.88 -21.78 -10.99
N PRO A 191 -9.66 -20.45 -10.89
CA PRO A 191 -10.45 -19.47 -11.65
C PRO A 191 -10.19 -19.64 -13.16
N GLU A 192 -11.25 -19.62 -13.97
CA GLU A 192 -11.21 -19.72 -15.45
C GLU A 192 -10.88 -18.39 -16.14
#